data_AF-A0A183H4N0-F1
#
_entry.id   AF-A0A183H4N0-F1
#
_cell.length_a   1.000
_cell.length_b   1.000
_cell.length_c   1.000
_cell.angle_alpha   90.00
_cell.angle_beta   90.00
_cell.angle_gamma   90.00
#
_symmetry.space_group_name_H-M   'P 1'
#
loop_
_entity.id
_entity.type
_entity.pdbx_description
1 polymer ?
#
loop_
_entity_poly.entity_id
_entity_poly.type
_entity_poly.pdbx_seq_one_letter_code
_entity_poly.pdbx_strand_id
1 'polypeptide(L)'
;MKCPSLVEKMSCFNECPQQKRQHQSETTPVALILDYSYNKTRENFSHGNIHKKVVGKRSQLLYYCGIYELGWVNSNCIDKKISTKLYTGNNICVECQPEAQLHRNTATCTSDLSDGENGFWKLIGPKSCNGIWKRLYRIDNCRCETDFPRRDAFLFV
;
A
#
# COMPACT_ATOMS: atom_id res chain seq x y z
N MET A 1 12.09 -12.00 37.17
CA MET A 1 12.16 -12.80 35.91
C MET A 1 11.87 -11.88 34.73
N LYS A 2 12.64 -11.96 33.64
CA LYS A 2 12.39 -11.18 32.41
C LYS A 2 11.59 -12.06 31.44
N CYS A 3 10.54 -11.51 30.84
CA CYS A 3 9.80 -12.21 29.78
C CYS A 3 10.75 -12.44 28.58
N PRO A 4 10.80 -13.66 28.02
CA PRO A 4 11.57 -13.89 26.81
C PRO A 4 11.00 -13.09 25.64
N SER A 5 11.86 -12.70 24.71
CA SER A 5 11.45 -12.00 23.48
C SER A 5 10.40 -12.83 22.73
N LEU A 6 9.36 -12.16 22.23
CA LEU A 6 8.38 -12.78 21.36
C LEU A 6 9.08 -13.29 20.09
N VAL A 7 8.97 -14.58 19.84
CA VAL A 7 9.45 -15.23 18.61
C VAL A 7 8.23 -15.65 17.81
N GLU A 8 7.99 -14.96 16.71
CA GLU A 8 6.96 -15.32 15.75
C GLU A 8 7.35 -16.62 15.04
N LYS A 9 6.44 -17.59 15.01
CA LYS A 9 6.67 -18.91 14.40
C LYS A 9 5.51 -19.26 13.47
N MET A 10 5.86 -19.75 12.28
CA MET A 10 4.92 -20.39 11.35
C MET A 10 5.08 -21.91 11.40
N SER A 11 3.97 -22.62 11.21
CA SER A 11 3.94 -24.06 11.00
C SER A 11 3.13 -24.35 9.73
N CYS A 12 3.57 -25.32 8.93
CA CYS A 12 2.81 -25.84 7.79
C CYS A 12 2.05 -27.09 8.23
N PHE A 13 0.82 -27.29 7.76
CA PHE A 13 -0.01 -28.45 8.10
C PHE A 13 0.49 -29.77 7.47
N ASN A 14 1.39 -29.72 6.49
CA ASN A 14 2.12 -30.86 5.92
C ASN A 14 3.54 -30.46 5.51
N GLU A 15 4.46 -31.44 5.44
CA GLU A 15 5.85 -31.26 5.00
C GLU A 15 5.91 -30.73 3.56
N CYS A 16 6.36 -29.48 3.38
CA CYS A 16 6.56 -28.90 2.06
C CYS A 16 7.80 -29.53 1.40
N PRO A 17 7.68 -30.11 0.20
CA PRO A 17 8.85 -30.58 -0.53
C PRO A 17 9.77 -29.40 -0.80
N GLN A 18 11.05 -29.55 -0.43
CA GLN A 18 12.08 -28.54 -0.63
C GLN A 18 12.32 -28.31 -2.13
N GLN A 19 11.51 -27.45 -2.74
CA GLN A 19 11.84 -26.91 -4.05
C GLN A 19 12.97 -25.90 -3.87
N LYS A 20 14.04 -26.13 -4.64
CA LYS A 20 15.22 -25.28 -4.75
C LYS A 20 14.80 -23.81 -4.85
N ARG A 21 15.51 -22.96 -4.12
CA ARG A 21 15.34 -21.49 -4.00
C ARG A 21 15.27 -20.77 -5.36
N GLN A 22 14.14 -20.82 -6.05
CA GLN A 22 13.81 -19.97 -7.18
C GLN A 22 12.34 -19.58 -7.05
N HIS A 23 12.13 -18.29 -6.84
CA HIS A 23 10.85 -17.63 -6.56
C HIS A 23 10.20 -18.07 -5.24
N GLN A 24 10.55 -17.37 -4.15
CA GLN A 24 9.59 -17.14 -3.08
C GLN A 24 8.29 -16.67 -3.77
N SER A 25 7.22 -17.45 -3.67
CA SER A 25 5.88 -16.92 -3.94
C SER A 25 5.78 -15.67 -3.08
N GLU A 26 5.76 -14.49 -3.70
CA GLU A 26 5.65 -13.23 -3.01
C GLU A 26 4.41 -13.34 -2.10
N THR A 27 4.63 -13.51 -0.81
CA THR A 27 3.59 -13.33 0.20
C THR A 27 2.99 -11.97 -0.14
N THR A 28 1.73 -11.90 -0.60
CA THR A 28 1.09 -10.61 -0.91
C THR A 28 1.21 -9.76 0.33
N PRO A 29 2.14 -8.77 0.35
CA PRO A 29 2.44 -8.08 1.58
C PRO A 29 1.20 -7.27 1.95
N VAL A 30 0.97 -7.04 3.23
CA VAL A 30 -0.09 -6.11 3.65
C VAL A 30 0.25 -4.73 3.09
N ALA A 31 -0.63 -4.19 2.26
CA ALA A 31 -0.50 -2.83 1.75
C ALA A 31 -0.65 -1.84 2.90
N LEU A 32 0.34 -0.98 3.08
CA LEU A 32 0.25 0.09 4.05
C LEU A 32 -0.24 1.36 3.36
N ILE A 33 -1.31 1.94 3.90
CA ILE A 33 -1.88 3.19 3.40
C ILE A 33 -1.82 4.30 4.45
N LEU A 34 -1.74 5.53 3.99
CA LEU A 34 -1.77 6.74 4.80
C LEU A 34 -2.87 7.68 4.30
N ASP A 35 -3.46 8.49 5.19
CA ASP A 35 -4.41 9.53 4.78
C ASP A 35 -3.75 10.51 3.79
N TYR A 36 -4.51 10.93 2.79
CA TYR A 36 -3.99 11.81 1.74
C TYR A 36 -3.58 13.20 2.24
N SER A 37 -4.00 13.61 3.44
CA SER A 37 -3.54 14.87 4.07
C SER A 37 -2.01 14.98 4.20
N TYR A 38 -1.29 13.84 4.09
CA TYR A 38 0.17 13.76 4.16
C TYR A 38 0.86 13.71 2.78
N ASN A 39 0.15 13.98 1.68
CA ASN A 39 0.69 13.88 0.31
C ASN A 39 1.94 14.74 0.08
N LYS A 40 1.99 15.92 0.70
CA LYS A 40 3.14 16.84 0.62
C LYS A 40 4.31 16.43 1.49
N THR A 41 4.12 15.51 2.44
CA THR A 41 5.21 15.12 3.36
C THR A 41 6.38 14.54 2.59
N ARG A 42 6.15 13.64 1.62
CA ARG A 42 7.22 13.03 0.82
C ARG A 42 7.79 13.97 -0.25
N GLU A 43 6.95 14.79 -0.87
CA GLU A 43 7.38 15.80 -1.86
C GLU A 43 8.42 16.74 -1.25
N ASN A 44 8.19 17.22 -0.02
CA ASN A 44 9.11 18.12 0.69
C ASN A 44 10.48 17.49 1.00
N PHE A 45 10.56 16.18 1.27
CA PHE A 45 11.85 15.49 1.50
C PHE A 45 12.63 15.27 0.19
N SER A 46 11.94 15.11 -0.94
CA SER A 46 12.56 14.96 -2.26
C SER A 46 13.31 16.19 -2.76
N HIS A 47 12.86 17.38 -2.36
CA HIS A 47 13.53 18.65 -2.67
C HIS A 47 14.87 18.83 -1.93
N GLY A 48 15.11 18.07 -0.86
CA GLY A 48 16.29 18.23 -0.01
C GLY A 48 17.57 17.62 -0.54
N ASN A 49 17.59 16.34 -0.96
CA ASN A 49 18.84 15.64 -1.28
C ASN A 49 18.72 14.40 -2.23
N ILE A 50 17.53 14.07 -2.75
CA ILE A 50 17.32 12.83 -3.53
C ILE A 50 17.52 13.03 -5.05
N HIS A 51 17.52 14.27 -5.54
CA HIS A 51 17.64 14.58 -6.97
C HIS A 51 18.95 14.14 -7.64
N LYS A 52 20.03 13.86 -6.89
CA LYS A 52 21.34 13.54 -7.48
C LYS A 52 21.60 12.05 -7.77
N LYS A 53 20.85 11.11 -7.19
CA LYS A 53 21.09 9.66 -7.39
C LYS A 53 20.17 8.97 -8.40
N VAL A 54 19.18 9.66 -8.97
CA VAL A 54 18.06 9.04 -9.73
C VAL A 54 18.00 9.51 -11.19
N VAL A 55 19.08 10.08 -11.74
CA VAL A 55 19.07 10.64 -13.11
C VAL A 55 18.88 9.55 -14.20
N GLY A 56 19.19 8.28 -13.91
CA GLY A 56 19.00 7.17 -14.87
C GLY A 56 17.68 6.39 -14.79
N LYS A 57 16.98 6.37 -13.63
CA LYS A 57 15.72 5.62 -13.42
C LYS A 57 14.46 6.50 -13.47
N ARG A 58 14.63 7.82 -13.61
CA ARG A 58 13.57 8.82 -13.48
C ARG A 58 12.46 8.74 -14.52
N SER A 59 12.77 8.27 -15.73
CA SER A 59 11.77 8.14 -16.80
C SER A 59 10.72 7.05 -16.52
N GLN A 60 10.95 6.15 -15.55
CA GLN A 60 10.04 5.05 -15.21
C GLN A 60 9.26 5.27 -13.91
N LEU A 61 9.73 6.15 -13.03
CA LEU A 61 9.09 6.40 -11.72
C LEU A 61 8.09 7.56 -11.85
N LEU A 62 6.86 7.23 -12.24
CA LEU A 62 5.76 8.19 -12.37
C LEU A 62 4.75 7.98 -11.24
N TYR A 63 3.99 9.03 -10.94
CA TYR A 63 2.80 8.91 -10.12
C TYR A 63 1.82 7.95 -10.78
N TYR A 64 1.13 7.14 -10.00
CA TYR A 64 0.00 6.36 -10.47
C TYR A 64 -1.02 6.18 -9.35
N CYS A 65 -2.26 5.87 -9.72
CA CYS A 65 -3.36 5.67 -8.79
C CYS A 65 -3.95 4.28 -9.03
N GLY A 66 -4.12 3.53 -7.95
CA GLY A 66 -4.95 2.33 -7.97
C GLY A 66 -6.33 2.66 -7.41
N ILE A 67 -7.37 2.22 -8.10
CA ILE A 67 -8.74 2.28 -7.59
C ILE A 67 -9.07 0.93 -6.96
N TYR A 68 -9.50 0.96 -5.71
CA TYR A 68 -9.75 -0.24 -4.92
C TYR A 68 -11.17 -0.25 -4.35
N GLU A 69 -11.82 -1.40 -4.45
CA GLU A 69 -13.07 -1.67 -3.75
C GLU A 69 -12.78 -2.27 -2.38
N LEU A 70 -13.32 -1.69 -1.31
CA LEU A 70 -13.17 -2.21 0.04
C LEU A 70 -14.15 -3.37 0.29
N GLY A 71 -13.64 -4.60 0.34
CA GLY A 71 -14.47 -5.79 0.56
C GLY A 71 -14.82 -5.99 2.04
N TRP A 72 -13.81 -6.23 2.87
CA TRP A 72 -13.99 -6.37 4.32
C TRP A 72 -13.22 -5.26 5.04
N VAL A 73 -13.86 -4.61 6.01
CA VAL A 73 -13.22 -3.61 6.87
C VAL A 73 -13.34 -4.06 8.32
N ASN A 74 -12.23 -4.02 9.04
CA ASN A 74 -12.18 -4.37 10.45
C ASN A 74 -13.04 -3.41 11.28
N SER A 75 -13.88 -3.93 12.17
CA SER A 75 -14.74 -3.14 13.06
C SER A 75 -13.96 -2.23 14.01
N ASN A 76 -12.66 -2.47 14.19
CA ASN A 76 -11.77 -1.60 14.97
C ASN A 76 -11.39 -0.28 14.25
N CYS A 77 -11.84 -0.05 13.02
CA CYS A 77 -11.80 1.26 12.36
C CYS A 77 -12.83 2.22 12.99
N ILE A 78 -12.64 2.58 14.26
CA ILE A 78 -13.62 3.30 15.08
C ILE A 78 -13.58 4.84 14.94
N ASP A 79 -12.48 5.39 14.44
CA ASP A 79 -12.36 6.85 14.28
C ASP A 79 -13.36 7.33 13.21
N LYS A 80 -14.26 8.24 13.58
CA LYS A 80 -15.30 8.79 12.69
C LYS A 80 -14.75 9.41 11.41
N LYS A 81 -13.57 10.04 11.46
CA LYS A 81 -12.94 10.63 10.27
C LYS A 81 -12.47 9.58 9.27
N ILE A 82 -12.21 8.36 9.75
CA ILE A 82 -11.72 7.24 8.97
C ILE A 82 -12.87 6.33 8.56
N SER A 83 -13.81 6.03 9.46
CA SER A 83 -14.93 5.11 9.18
C SER A 83 -15.89 5.64 8.12
N THR A 84 -15.95 6.96 7.93
CA THR A 84 -16.68 7.61 6.83
C THR A 84 -16.04 7.39 5.45
N LYS A 85 -14.73 7.11 5.41
CA LYS A 85 -13.95 6.87 4.19
C LYS A 85 -13.65 5.38 3.96
N LEU A 86 -13.44 4.62 5.03
CA LEU A 86 -13.06 3.21 5.02
C LEU A 86 -14.23 2.37 5.52
N TYR A 87 -15.17 2.09 4.63
CA TYR A 87 -16.30 1.20 4.88
C TYR A 87 -16.45 0.19 3.73
N THR A 88 -17.01 -0.98 4.03
CA THR A 88 -17.25 -2.04 3.03
C THR A 88 -18.14 -1.53 1.90
N GLY A 89 -17.72 -1.77 0.66
CA GLY A 89 -18.37 -1.33 -0.58
C GLY A 89 -17.89 0.03 -1.08
N ASN A 90 -17.08 0.78 -0.31
CA ASN A 90 -16.51 2.03 -0.82
C ASN A 90 -15.42 1.76 -1.87
N ASN A 91 -15.33 2.65 -2.85
CA ASN A 91 -14.31 2.62 -3.88
C ASN A 91 -13.33 3.79 -3.71
N ILE A 92 -12.17 3.50 -3.13
CA ILE A 92 -11.16 4.49 -2.77
C ILE A 92 -10.09 4.64 -3.87
N CYS A 93 -9.39 5.78 -3.85
CA CYS A 93 -8.22 6.02 -4.68
C CYS A 93 -6.96 5.95 -3.82
N VAL A 94 -5.98 5.14 -4.21
CA VAL A 94 -4.69 5.04 -3.53
C VAL A 94 -3.58 5.46 -4.49
N GLU A 95 -2.90 6.56 -4.16
CA GLU A 95 -1.83 7.13 -4.97
C GLU A 95 -0.47 6.55 -4.58
N CYS A 96 0.29 6.11 -5.58
CA CYS A 96 1.69 5.75 -5.44
C CYS A 96 2.57 6.90 -5.93
N GLN A 97 3.33 7.49 -5.01
CA GLN A 97 4.27 8.56 -5.32
C GLN A 97 5.63 7.98 -5.75
N PRO A 98 6.36 8.61 -6.68
CA PRO A 98 7.68 8.14 -7.15
C PRO A 98 8.66 7.83 -6.02
N GLU A 99 8.62 8.59 -4.92
CA GLU A 99 9.45 8.43 -3.73
C GLU A 99 9.25 7.07 -3.05
N ALA A 100 8.02 6.55 -3.03
CA ALA A 100 7.67 5.27 -2.43
C ALA A 100 8.12 4.07 -3.29
N GLN A 101 8.49 4.31 -4.55
CA GLN A 101 8.91 3.28 -5.50
C GLN A 101 10.42 3.01 -5.48
N LEU A 102 11.22 3.89 -4.86
CA LEU A 102 12.70 3.85 -4.91
C LEU A 102 13.31 2.55 -4.35
N HIS A 103 12.60 1.88 -3.46
CA HIS A 103 13.05 0.64 -2.82
C HIS A 103 12.70 -0.62 -3.63
N ARG A 104 12.06 -0.49 -4.80
CA ARG A 104 11.65 -1.60 -5.65
C ARG A 104 12.30 -1.53 -7.04
N ASN A 105 12.51 -2.70 -7.63
CA ASN A 105 13.05 -2.82 -8.98
C ASN A 105 11.98 -2.62 -10.07
N THR A 106 10.70 -2.76 -9.72
CA THR A 106 9.56 -2.80 -10.65
C THR A 106 8.87 -1.46 -10.90
N ALA A 107 9.37 -0.34 -10.34
CA ALA A 107 8.69 0.96 -10.41
C ALA A 107 7.22 0.90 -9.90
N THR A 108 6.97 0.07 -8.89
CA THR A 108 5.67 -0.07 -8.22
C THR A 108 5.83 0.18 -6.73
N CYS A 109 4.76 0.64 -6.09
CA CYS A 109 4.66 0.68 -4.64
C CYS A 109 4.53 -0.73 -4.06
N THR A 110 4.85 -0.86 -2.78
CA THR A 110 4.70 -2.12 -2.05
C THR A 110 3.24 -2.56 -2.07
N SER A 111 3.03 -3.85 -2.37
CA SER A 111 1.70 -4.47 -2.46
C SER A 111 0.81 -3.90 -3.56
N ASP A 112 1.41 -3.38 -4.63
CA ASP A 112 0.68 -3.21 -5.89
C ASP A 112 0.19 -4.58 -6.37
N LEU A 113 -1.13 -4.73 -6.51
CA LEU A 113 -1.78 -5.98 -6.92
C LEU A 113 -1.86 -6.05 -8.45
N SER A 114 -2.47 -7.08 -9.03
CA SER A 114 -2.99 -7.03 -10.41
C SER A 114 -4.48 -6.62 -10.43
N ASP A 115 -5.00 -6.20 -11.58
CA ASP A 115 -6.42 -5.84 -11.68
C ASP A 115 -7.28 -7.09 -11.45
N GLY A 116 -8.29 -6.97 -10.59
CA GLY A 116 -9.13 -8.09 -10.16
C GLY A 116 -8.60 -8.86 -8.96
N GLU A 117 -7.36 -8.64 -8.52
CA GLU A 117 -6.79 -9.34 -7.36
C GLU A 117 -7.27 -8.75 -6.04
N ASN A 118 -7.44 -9.64 -5.05
CA ASN A 118 -7.71 -9.28 -3.68
C ASN A 118 -6.41 -9.14 -2.89
N GLY A 119 -6.39 -8.25 -1.91
CA GLY A 119 -5.24 -8.11 -1.02
C GLY A 119 -5.62 -7.49 0.32
N PHE A 120 -4.67 -7.52 1.24
CA PHE A 120 -4.82 -6.97 2.58
C PHE A 120 -4.28 -5.55 2.62
N TRP A 121 -4.96 -4.69 3.37
CA TRP A 121 -4.51 -3.32 3.61
C TRP A 121 -4.56 -2.98 5.10
N LYS A 122 -3.74 -2.00 5.50
CA LYS A 122 -3.71 -1.45 6.85
C LYS A 122 -3.45 0.05 6.79
N LEU A 123 -4.28 0.81 7.52
CA LEU A 123 -4.09 2.25 7.68
C LEU A 123 -3.01 2.52 8.74
N ILE A 124 -2.02 3.35 8.40
CA ILE A 124 -1.00 3.82 9.33
C ILE A 124 -1.58 4.89 10.26
N GLY A 125 -1.25 4.79 11.56
CA GLY A 125 -1.64 5.74 12.59
C GLY A 125 -2.65 5.13 13.58
N PRO A 126 -3.92 4.97 13.20
CA PRO A 126 -4.94 4.34 14.04
C PRO A 126 -4.57 2.90 14.39
N LYS A 127 -4.76 2.53 15.67
CA LYS A 127 -4.54 1.14 16.09
C LYS A 127 -5.58 0.24 15.42
N SER A 128 -5.10 -0.79 14.73
CA SER A 128 -5.88 -1.92 14.24
C SER A 128 -6.90 -1.65 13.12
N CYS A 129 -6.83 -0.51 12.40
CA CYS A 129 -7.67 -0.32 11.21
C CYS A 129 -7.03 -0.98 9.97
N ASN A 130 -7.69 -2.01 9.45
CA ASN A 130 -7.23 -2.85 8.34
C ASN A 130 -8.42 -3.49 7.63
N GLY A 131 -8.15 -4.15 6.51
CA GLY A 131 -9.19 -4.84 5.76
C GLY A 131 -8.67 -5.65 4.59
N ILE A 132 -9.61 -6.09 3.77
CA ILE A 132 -9.40 -6.73 2.48
C ILE A 132 -10.01 -5.81 1.43
N TRP A 133 -9.29 -5.62 0.33
CA TRP A 133 -9.77 -4.88 -0.84
C TRP A 133 -9.56 -5.69 -2.11
N LYS A 134 -10.11 -5.18 -3.20
CA LYS A 134 -9.87 -5.68 -4.55
C LYS A 134 -9.39 -4.53 -5.43
N ARG A 135 -8.32 -4.72 -6.20
CA ARG A 135 -7.92 -3.71 -7.20
C ARG A 135 -8.89 -3.76 -8.37
N LEU A 136 -9.52 -2.63 -8.68
CA LEU A 136 -10.41 -2.52 -9.84
C LEU A 136 -9.60 -2.23 -11.09
N TYR A 137 -8.79 -1.17 -11.07
CA TYR A 137 -7.93 -0.76 -12.16
C TYR A 137 -6.84 0.21 -11.67
N ARG A 138 -5.79 0.35 -12.48
CA ARG A 138 -4.70 1.32 -12.30
C ARG A 138 -4.73 2.38 -13.39
N ILE A 139 -4.35 3.61 -13.03
CA ILE A 139 -4.16 4.73 -13.95
C ILE A 139 -2.76 5.28 -13.72
N ASP A 140 -1.98 5.41 -14.78
CA ASP A 140 -0.65 6.04 -14.73
C ASP A 140 -0.75 7.57 -14.88
N ASN A 141 0.22 8.27 -14.31
CA ASN A 141 0.35 9.73 -14.34
C ASN A 141 -0.90 10.47 -13.82
N CYS A 142 -1.42 10.06 -12.67
CA CYS A 142 -2.55 10.69 -12.01
C CYS A 142 -2.24 11.09 -10.57
N ARG A 143 -3.10 11.94 -10.01
CA ARG A 143 -3.15 12.37 -8.62
C ARG A 143 -4.56 12.18 -8.09
N CYS A 144 -4.72 11.46 -6.98
CA CYS A 144 -6.06 11.08 -6.49
C CYS A 144 -6.99 12.27 -6.23
N GLU A 145 -6.47 13.35 -5.64
CA GLU A 145 -7.28 14.55 -5.32
C GLU A 145 -7.75 15.30 -6.57
N THR A 146 -6.94 15.33 -7.63
CA THR A 146 -7.24 16.08 -8.86
C THR A 146 -8.07 15.27 -9.84
N ASP A 147 -7.67 14.01 -10.09
CA ASP A 147 -8.28 13.16 -11.11
C ASP A 147 -9.50 12.40 -10.58
N PHE A 148 -9.59 12.18 -9.26
CA PHE A 148 -10.68 11.46 -8.61
C PHE A 148 -11.28 12.22 -7.42
N PRO A 149 -11.74 13.48 -7.60
CA PRO A 149 -12.14 14.37 -6.49
C PRO A 149 -13.38 13.89 -5.71
N ARG A 150 -14.12 12.92 -6.25
CA ARG A 150 -15.29 12.32 -5.59
C ARG A 150 -14.98 11.03 -4.83
N ARG A 151 -13.73 10.56 -4.85
CA ARG A 151 -13.29 9.36 -4.15
C ARG A 151 -12.47 9.75 -2.94
N ASP A 152 -12.58 8.96 -1.88
CA ASP A 152 -11.67 9.08 -0.76
C ASP A 152 -10.25 8.71 -1.19
N ALA A 153 -9.32 9.62 -0.97
CA ALA A 153 -7.93 9.48 -1.38
C ALA A 153 -7.05 9.00 -0.22
N PHE A 154 -6.06 8.17 -0.57
CA PHE A 154 -5.02 7.66 0.33
C PHE A 154 -3.69 7.56 -0.43
N LEU A 155 -2.60 7.34 0.30
CA LEU A 155 -1.25 7.18 -0.25
C LEU A 155 -0.73 5.77 0.05
N PHE A 156 -0.04 5.15 -0.90
CA PHE A 156 0.85 4.04 -0.61
C PHE A 156 2.09 4.52 0.14
N VAL A 157 2.65 3.62 0.97
CA VAL A 157 3.79 3.91 1.85
C VAL A 157 5.07 3.25 1.37
#